data_AF-A0A821X684-F1
#
_entry.id   AF-A0A821X684-F1
#
_cell.length_a   1.000
_cell.length_b   1.000
_cell.length_c   1.000
_cell.angle_alpha   90.00
_cell.angle_beta   90.00
_cell.angle_gamma   90.00
#
_symmetry.space_group_name_H-M   'P 1'
#
loop_
_entity.id
_entity.type
_entity.pdbx_description
1 polymer ?
#
loop_
_entity_poly.entity_id
_entity_poly.type
_entity_poly.pdbx_seq_one_letter_code
_entity_poly.pdbx_strand_id
1 'polypeptide(L)'
;MESIRNAARGILYNLDKVIDGTNREAEDSGNQFNTIQTVISSTDKPSIMISYCHENKEFCGKLLELLSTHRDEFDVWIDQTHCQSASDLWEVIAYGMEQAHVIVCLVSNHYYESKSCRREFTYAVETLKKPIVPVLLEDIEPKGWL
;
A
#
# COMPACT_ATOMS: atom_id res chain seq x y z
N MET A 1 -17.32 -4.87 -11.74
CA MET A 1 -16.28 -4.37 -12.67
C MET A 1 -16.03 -2.88 -12.51
N GLU A 2 -17.07 -2.03 -12.43
CA GLU A 2 -16.86 -0.57 -12.29
C GLU A 2 -16.14 -0.17 -11.00
N SER A 3 -16.47 -0.79 -9.87
CA SER A 3 -15.79 -0.55 -8.58
C SER A 3 -14.28 -0.80 -8.63
N ILE A 4 -13.86 -1.89 -9.28
CA ILE A 4 -12.44 -2.27 -9.42
C ILE A 4 -11.70 -1.25 -10.32
N ARG A 5 -12.34 -0.78 -11.40
CA ARG A 5 -11.76 0.26 -12.26
C ARG A 5 -11.59 1.58 -11.53
N ASN A 6 -12.55 1.96 -10.71
CA ASN A 6 -12.45 3.17 -9.89
C ASN A 6 -11.38 3.06 -8.82
N ALA A 7 -11.25 1.89 -8.17
CA ALA A 7 -10.14 1.60 -7.27
C ALA A 7 -8.78 1.75 -7.96
N ALA A 8 -8.59 1.13 -9.13
CA ALA A 8 -7.34 1.23 -9.88
C ALA A 8 -7.00 2.68 -10.24
N ARG A 9 -7.97 3.45 -10.78
CA ARG A 9 -7.78 4.87 -11.09
C ARG A 9 -7.42 5.70 -9.86
N GLY A 10 -8.08 5.44 -8.74
CA GLY A 10 -7.81 6.12 -7.47
C GLY A 10 -6.38 5.84 -6.96
N ILE A 11 -5.92 4.59 -7.05
CA ILE A 11 -4.54 4.23 -6.70
C ILE A 11 -3.56 4.98 -7.59
N LEU A 12 -3.71 4.90 -8.91
CA LEU A 12 -2.82 5.55 -9.88
C LEU A 12 -2.72 7.06 -9.63
N TYR A 13 -3.85 7.74 -9.43
CA TYR A 13 -3.89 9.17 -9.12
C TYR A 13 -3.12 9.55 -7.84
N ASN A 14 -3.14 8.68 -6.83
CA ASN A 14 -2.38 8.93 -5.60
C ASN A 14 -0.88 8.64 -5.78
N LEU A 15 -0.51 7.67 -6.61
CA LEU A 15 0.89 7.38 -6.92
C LEU A 15 1.57 8.53 -7.65
N ASP A 16 0.90 9.10 -8.66
CA ASP A 16 1.41 10.27 -9.38
C ASP A 16 1.74 11.43 -8.43
N LYS A 17 0.90 11.66 -7.42
CA LYS A 17 1.14 12.70 -6.41
C LYS A 17 2.33 12.40 -5.50
N VAL A 18 2.54 11.14 -5.14
CA VAL A 18 3.68 10.72 -4.33
C VAL A 18 4.98 10.90 -5.13
N ILE A 19 4.95 10.56 -6.42
CA ILE A 19 6.08 10.74 -7.35
C ILE A 19 6.37 12.23 -7.53
N ASP A 20 5.35 13.03 -7.85
CA ASP A 20 5.49 14.47 -8.09
C ASP A 20 5.92 15.25 -6.85
N GLY A 21 5.43 14.89 -5.67
CA GLY A 21 5.83 15.49 -4.40
C GLY A 21 7.31 15.29 -4.11
N THR A 22 7.84 14.10 -4.42
CA THR A 22 9.25 13.76 -4.23
C THR A 22 10.17 14.58 -5.15
N ASN A 23 9.76 14.80 -6.41
CA ASN A 23 10.56 15.56 -7.37
C ASN A 23 10.68 17.05 -7.03
N ARG A 24 9.66 17.65 -6.42
CA ARG A 24 9.64 19.09 -6.08
C ARG A 24 10.54 19.44 -4.89
N GLU A 25 10.70 18.54 -3.92
CA GLU A 25 11.54 18.78 -2.74
C GLU A 25 13.04 18.59 -3.02
N ALA A 26 13.37 17.78 -4.03
CA ALA A 26 14.75 17.65 -4.53
C ALA A 26 15.27 18.96 -5.16
N GLU A 27 14.39 19.80 -5.71
CA GLU A 27 14.76 21.11 -6.30
C GLU A 27 14.90 22.23 -5.24
N ASP A 28 14.28 22.08 -4.06
CA ASP A 28 14.24 23.12 -3.01
C ASP A 28 15.16 22.81 -1.81
N SER A 29 16.08 21.85 -1.96
CA SER A 29 17.01 21.40 -0.91
C SER A 29 18.15 22.39 -0.64
N GLY A 30 17.77 23.54 -0.09
CA GLY A 30 18.60 24.53 0.58
C GLY A 30 18.16 24.78 2.03
N ASN A 31 17.46 23.87 2.71
CA ASN A 31 17.35 23.92 4.18
C ASN A 31 16.96 22.58 4.83
N GLN A 32 17.67 22.23 5.90
CA GLN A 32 17.53 20.97 6.65
C GLN A 32 16.40 21.06 7.67
N PHE A 33 15.25 20.40 7.46
CA PHE A 33 14.34 20.03 8.58
C PHE A 33 13.56 18.74 8.30
N ASN A 34 13.34 17.99 9.39
CA ASN A 34 12.89 16.60 9.50
C ASN A 34 11.50 16.31 8.90
N THR A 35 11.48 15.54 7.80
CA THR A 35 10.40 14.60 7.49
C THR A 35 11.05 13.25 7.23
N ILE A 36 10.61 12.18 7.88
CA ILE A 36 11.00 10.82 7.49
C ILE A 36 10.27 10.51 6.18
N GLN A 37 10.72 11.13 5.09
CA GLN A 37 10.38 10.74 3.74
C GLN A 37 11.32 9.60 3.38
N THR A 38 10.74 8.47 2.96
CA THR A 38 11.50 7.46 2.25
C THR A 38 12.09 8.16 1.04
N VAL A 39 13.39 8.46 1.06
CA VAL A 39 14.08 9.14 -0.04
C VAL A 39 14.04 8.17 -1.21
N ILE A 40 13.10 8.36 -2.11
CA ILE A 40 13.07 7.63 -3.38
C ILE A 40 14.30 8.14 -4.13
N SER A 41 15.28 7.28 -4.33
CA SER A 41 16.38 7.64 -5.23
C SER A 41 15.74 7.95 -6.59
N SER A 42 16.18 9.02 -7.26
CA SER A 42 15.58 9.46 -8.53
C SER A 42 15.69 8.43 -9.68
N THR A 43 16.20 7.23 -9.40
CA THR A 43 16.38 6.12 -10.31
C THR A 43 15.55 4.89 -9.95
N ASP A 44 14.93 4.83 -8.77
CA ASP A 44 14.15 3.67 -8.34
C ASP A 44 12.66 3.86 -8.62
N LYS A 45 12.07 2.82 -9.20
CA LYS A 45 10.66 2.74 -9.51
C LYS A 45 9.84 2.71 -8.20
N PRO A 46 8.78 3.53 -8.07
CA PRO A 46 7.90 3.50 -6.91
C PRO A 46 7.38 2.08 -6.67
N SER A 47 7.28 1.69 -5.40
CA SER A 47 6.83 0.36 -5.00
C SER A 47 5.61 0.49 -4.11
N ILE A 48 4.56 -0.27 -4.39
CA ILE A 48 3.31 -0.27 -3.62
C ILE A 48 3.14 -1.62 -2.93
N MET A 49 2.71 -1.62 -1.68
CA MET A 49 2.28 -2.84 -1.00
C MET A 49 0.76 -2.84 -0.90
N ILE A 50 0.10 -3.90 -1.38
CA ILE A 50 -1.36 -4.06 -1.21
C ILE A 50 -1.61 -4.98 -0.02
N SER A 51 -2.12 -4.39 1.07
CA SER A 51 -2.64 -5.11 2.24
C SER A 51 -4.12 -5.39 2.03
N TYR A 52 -4.52 -6.66 2.11
CA TYR A 52 -5.91 -7.10 1.92
C TYR A 52 -6.21 -8.33 2.78
N CYS A 53 -7.49 -8.54 3.10
CA CYS A 53 -7.92 -9.76 3.76
C CYS A 53 -8.06 -10.89 2.73
N HIS A 54 -7.71 -12.13 3.07
CA HIS A 54 -7.80 -13.28 2.16
C HIS A 54 -9.21 -13.50 1.58
N GLU A 55 -10.25 -13.12 2.32
CA GLU A 55 -11.65 -13.14 1.84
C GLU A 55 -11.87 -12.21 0.63
N ASN A 56 -11.01 -11.22 0.43
CA ASN A 56 -11.05 -10.28 -0.70
C ASN A 56 -10.07 -10.63 -1.82
N LYS A 57 -9.52 -11.86 -1.86
CA LYS A 57 -8.55 -12.29 -2.89
C LYS A 57 -9.04 -12.13 -4.33
N GLU A 58 -10.33 -12.34 -4.60
CA GLU A 58 -10.88 -12.21 -5.96
C GLU A 58 -10.86 -10.75 -6.43
N PHE A 59 -11.20 -9.82 -5.53
CA PHE A 59 -11.11 -8.40 -5.81
C PHE A 59 -9.65 -7.99 -6.03
N CYS A 60 -8.76 -8.42 -5.14
CA CYS A 60 -7.32 -8.15 -5.24
C CYS A 60 -6.74 -8.66 -6.58
N GLY A 61 -7.07 -9.89 -6.98
CA GLY A 61 -6.62 -10.46 -8.26
C GLY A 61 -7.05 -9.65 -9.47
N LYS A 62 -8.32 -9.21 -9.53
CA LYS A 62 -8.81 -8.35 -10.63
C LYS A 62 -8.21 -6.95 -10.59
N LEU A 63 -7.94 -6.41 -9.40
CA LEU A 63 -7.26 -5.14 -9.24
C LEU A 63 -5.83 -5.22 -9.77
N LEU A 64 -5.10 -6.29 -9.44
CA LEU A 64 -3.75 -6.54 -9.92
C LEU A 64 -3.70 -6.68 -11.44
N GLU A 65 -4.67 -7.35 -12.05
CA GLU A 65 -4.79 -7.43 -13.52
C GLU A 65 -4.87 -6.02 -14.13
N LEU A 66 -5.68 -5.12 -13.57
CA LEU A 66 -5.77 -3.75 -14.05
C LEU A 66 -4.47 -2.96 -13.80
N LEU A 67 -3.87 -3.07 -12.62
CA LEU A 67 -2.62 -2.37 -12.28
C LEU A 67 -1.43 -2.86 -13.13
N SER A 68 -1.44 -4.13 -13.56
CA SER A 68 -0.39 -4.71 -14.41
C SER A 68 -0.22 -4.02 -15.76
N THR A 69 -1.24 -3.28 -16.20
CA THR A 69 -1.17 -2.46 -17.42
C THR A 69 -0.25 -1.25 -17.27
N HIS A 70 0.11 -0.88 -16.04
CA HIS A 70 1.01 0.25 -15.70
C HIS A 70 2.28 -0.25 -15.01
N ARG A 71 2.66 -1.53 -15.23
CA ARG A 71 3.81 -2.18 -14.59
C ARG A 71 5.16 -1.59 -14.94
N ASP A 72 5.24 -0.61 -15.83
CA ASP A 72 6.50 0.09 -16.15
C ASP A 72 6.66 1.34 -15.26
N GLU A 73 5.60 1.75 -14.55
CA GLU A 73 5.55 2.99 -13.74
C GLU A 73 5.71 2.74 -12.23
N PHE A 74 5.22 1.62 -11.71
CA PHE A 74 5.45 1.20 -10.31
C PHE A 74 5.53 -0.33 -10.16
N ASP A 75 6.16 -0.80 -9.09
CA ASP A 75 6.18 -2.21 -8.68
C ASP A 75 5.08 -2.49 -7.66
N VAL A 76 4.49 -3.67 -7.73
CA VAL A 76 3.45 -4.11 -6.79
C VAL A 76 3.95 -5.29 -5.98
N TRP A 77 3.98 -5.11 -4.67
CA TRP A 77 4.16 -6.16 -3.70
C TRP A 77 2.81 -6.51 -3.08
N ILE A 78 2.53 -7.79 -2.95
CA ILE A 78 1.34 -8.29 -2.26
C ILE A 78 1.74 -9.44 -1.35
N ASP A 79 0.99 -9.64 -0.28
CA ASP A 79 1.08 -10.91 0.43
C ASP A 79 0.51 -12.03 -0.45
N GLN A 80 1.43 -12.79 -1.03
CA GLN A 80 1.20 -13.95 -1.90
C GLN A 80 1.31 -15.28 -1.13
N THR A 81 1.56 -15.23 0.19
CA THR A 81 2.04 -16.40 0.89
C THR A 81 0.93 -17.37 1.27
N HIS A 82 0.96 -18.53 0.60
CA HIS A 82 0.41 -19.79 1.09
C HIS A 82 1.42 -20.53 2.01
N CYS A 83 2.14 -19.80 2.88
CA CYS A 83 3.27 -20.37 3.64
C CYS A 83 2.82 -21.04 4.96
N GLN A 84 3.51 -22.12 5.32
CA GLN A 84 3.09 -23.12 6.33
C GLN A 84 3.51 -22.80 7.79
N SER A 85 4.25 -21.72 8.06
CA SER A 85 4.65 -21.27 9.40
C SER A 85 4.39 -19.78 9.64
N ALA A 86 3.89 -19.41 10.82
CA ALA A 86 3.37 -18.06 11.12
C ALA A 86 4.44 -17.02 11.55
N SER A 87 5.63 -17.46 12.00
CA SER A 87 6.71 -16.57 12.44
C SER A 87 7.47 -15.95 11.26
N ASP A 88 7.89 -16.80 10.34
CA ASP A 88 8.70 -16.41 9.16
C ASP A 88 7.87 -15.55 8.20
N LEU A 89 6.53 -15.69 8.28
CA LEU A 89 5.56 -14.91 7.53
C LEU A 89 5.61 -13.41 7.86
N TRP A 90 5.74 -13.04 9.15
CA TRP A 90 5.71 -11.62 9.51
C TRP A 90 6.95 -10.87 9.03
N GLU A 91 8.14 -11.49 9.09
CA GLU A 91 9.38 -10.85 8.65
C GLU A 91 9.35 -10.54 7.15
N VAL A 92 8.80 -11.45 6.34
CA VAL A 92 8.62 -11.25 4.90
C VAL A 92 7.62 -10.11 4.61
N ILE A 93 6.51 -10.07 5.34
CA ILE A 93 5.52 -8.99 5.22
C ILE A 93 6.13 -7.64 5.62
N ALA A 94 6.76 -7.59 6.80
CA ALA A 94 7.39 -6.37 7.31
C ALA A 94 8.45 -5.84 6.33
N TYR A 95 9.28 -6.73 5.78
CA TYR A 95 10.25 -6.37 4.75
C TYR A 95 9.57 -5.77 3.50
N GLY A 96 8.51 -6.40 2.99
CA GLY A 96 7.73 -5.85 1.87
C GLY A 96 7.15 -4.46 2.16
N MET A 97 6.68 -4.24 3.39
CA MET A 97 6.15 -2.95 3.85
C MET A 97 7.22 -1.87 4.00
N GLU A 98 8.41 -2.23 4.48
CA GLU A 98 9.56 -1.32 4.60
C GLU A 98 10.01 -0.81 3.24
N GLN A 99 10.08 -1.70 2.24
CA GLN A 99 10.47 -1.36 0.85
C GLN A 99 9.37 -0.63 0.08
N ALA A 100 8.12 -0.76 0.49
CA ALA A 100 7.01 -0.06 -0.15
C ALA A 100 7.06 1.44 0.13
N HIS A 101 6.77 2.24 -0.88
CA HIS A 101 6.62 3.69 -0.80
C HIS A 101 5.21 4.07 -0.36
N VAL A 102 4.21 3.28 -0.75
CA VAL A 102 2.80 3.49 -0.43
C VAL A 102 2.17 2.17 -0.03
N ILE A 103 1.33 2.19 0.99
CA ILE A 103 0.53 1.04 1.41
C ILE A 103 -0.91 1.26 0.94
N VAL A 104 -1.41 0.34 0.11
CA VAL A 104 -2.80 0.30 -0.33
C VAL A 104 -3.55 -0.67 0.56
N CYS A 105 -4.57 -0.20 1.28
CA CYS A 105 -5.40 -1.04 2.15
C CYS A 105 -6.74 -1.32 1.47
N LEU A 106 -7.02 -2.59 1.16
CA LEU A 106 -8.34 -3.00 0.65
C LEU A 106 -9.30 -3.20 1.83
N VAL A 107 -10.04 -2.14 2.15
CA VAL A 107 -10.81 -2.05 3.39
C VAL A 107 -12.21 -2.67 3.22
N SER A 108 -12.52 -3.60 4.10
CA SER A 108 -13.78 -4.33 4.21
C SER A 108 -14.03 -4.69 5.68
N ASN A 109 -15.20 -5.20 6.02
CA ASN A 109 -15.50 -5.77 7.33
C ASN A 109 -14.52 -6.91 7.68
N HIS A 110 -14.19 -7.77 6.70
CA HIS A 110 -13.19 -8.83 6.91
C HIS A 110 -11.78 -8.28 7.14
N TYR A 111 -11.42 -7.15 6.50
CA TYR A 111 -10.18 -6.45 6.80
C TYR A 111 -10.17 -5.93 8.24
N TYR A 112 -11.29 -5.34 8.69
CA TYR A 112 -11.46 -4.83 10.05
C TYR A 112 -11.45 -5.91 11.15
N GLU A 113 -11.92 -7.11 10.83
CA GLU A 113 -11.92 -8.24 11.76
C GLU A 113 -10.58 -8.99 11.80
N SER A 114 -9.78 -8.89 10.72
CA SER A 114 -8.51 -9.60 10.58
C SER A 114 -7.44 -9.03 11.51
N LYS A 115 -6.91 -9.89 12.40
CA LYS A 115 -5.76 -9.55 13.26
C LYS A 115 -4.49 -9.26 12.45
N SER A 116 -4.30 -9.95 11.32
CA SER A 116 -3.15 -9.73 10.44
C SER A 116 -3.23 -8.36 9.77
N CYS A 117 -4.39 -8.03 9.18
CA CYS A 117 -4.61 -6.73 8.54
C CYS A 117 -4.47 -5.58 9.54
N ARG A 118 -4.98 -5.76 10.77
CA ARG A 118 -4.77 -4.81 11.86
C ARG A 118 -3.28 -4.60 12.17
N ARG A 119 -2.53 -5.70 12.31
CA ARG A 119 -1.09 -5.63 12.61
C ARG A 119 -0.31 -4.91 11.52
N GLU A 120 -0.59 -5.24 10.25
CA GLU A 120 -0.01 -4.55 9.09
C GLU A 120 -0.35 -3.07 9.11
N PHE A 121 -1.63 -2.71 9.22
CA PHE A 121 -2.06 -1.31 9.24
C PHE A 121 -1.40 -0.52 10.38
N THR A 122 -1.41 -1.06 11.60
CA THR A 122 -0.75 -0.43 12.75
C THR A 122 0.75 -0.29 12.51
N TYR A 123 1.42 -1.29 11.95
CA TYR A 123 2.85 -1.20 11.65
C TYR A 123 3.16 -0.13 10.59
N ALA A 124 2.37 -0.06 9.51
CA ALA A 124 2.50 0.95 8.47
C ALA A 124 2.33 2.38 9.03
N VAL A 125 1.32 2.60 9.85
CA VAL A 125 0.97 3.93 10.38
C VAL A 125 1.83 4.31 11.58
N GLU A 126 2.02 3.41 12.54
CA GLU A 126 2.66 3.73 13.81
C GLU A 126 4.17 3.59 13.78
N THR A 127 4.69 2.61 13.04
CA THR A 127 6.13 2.34 13.00
C THR A 127 6.79 2.92 11.75
N LEU A 128 6.27 2.58 10.57
CA LEU A 128 6.90 2.97 9.30
C LEU A 128 6.50 4.37 8.83
N LYS A 129 5.41 4.93 9.35
CA LYS A 129 4.85 6.25 8.97
C LYS A 129 4.65 6.37 7.45
N LYS A 130 4.23 5.29 6.79
CA LYS A 130 4.04 5.22 5.33
C LYS A 130 2.71 5.87 4.92
N PRO A 131 2.65 6.53 3.75
CA PRO A 131 1.39 6.95 3.15
C PRO A 131 0.43 5.78 2.95
N ILE A 132 -0.83 5.96 3.35
CA ILE A 132 -1.90 4.97 3.20
C ILE A 132 -2.90 5.42 2.14
N VAL A 133 -3.22 4.53 1.19
CA VAL A 133 -4.30 4.70 0.22
C VAL A 133 -5.41 3.68 0.55
N PRO A 134 -6.50 4.10 1.22
CA PRO A 134 -7.61 3.21 1.50
C PRO A 134 -8.47 3.00 0.25
N VAL A 135 -8.82 1.75 -0.04
CA VAL A 135 -9.77 1.35 -1.08
C VAL A 135 -10.93 0.64 -0.41
N LEU A 136 -12.06 1.31 -0.28
CA LEU A 136 -13.26 0.73 0.33
C LEU A 136 -13.91 -0.25 -0.64
N LEU A 137 -14.07 -1.51 -0.22
CA LEU A 137 -14.71 -2.55 -1.01
C LEU A 137 -16.23 -2.61 -0.79
N GLU A 138 -16.68 -2.05 0.33
CA GLU A 138 -18.07 -1.95 0.75
C GLU A 138 -18.24 -0.70 1.61
N ASP A 139 -19.49 -0.28 1.82
CA ASP A 139 -19.80 0.84 2.71
C ASP A 139 -19.59 0.40 4.16
N ILE A 140 -18.41 0.73 4.70
CA ILE A 140 -18.06 0.49 6.09
C ILE A 140 -18.05 1.79 6.86
N GLU A 141 -18.44 1.72 8.13
CA GLU A 141 -18.20 2.78 9.10
C GLU A 141 -16.93 2.39 9.88
N PRO A 142 -15.80 3.12 9.71
CA PRO A 142 -14.57 2.84 10.46
C PRO A 142 -14.83 2.95 11.97
N LYS A 143 -14.37 1.97 12.74
CA LYS A 143 -14.55 1.91 14.20
C LYS A 143 -13.27 1.40 14.84
N GLY A 144 -12.99 1.84 16.06
CA GLY A 144 -11.90 1.29 16.87
C GLY A 144 -10.51 1.61 16.31
N TRP A 145 -9.89 0.65 15.61
CA TRP A 145 -8.49 0.73 15.17
C TRP A 145 -8.32 1.18 13.71
N LEU A 146 -9.41 1.18 12.94
CA LEU A 146 -9.50 1.64 11.56
C LEU A 146 -10.14 3.02 11.53
#